data_AF-A0A374WS75-F1
#
_entry.id   AF-A0A374WS75-F1
#
_cell.length_a   1.000
_cell.length_b   1.000
_cell.length_c   1.000
_cell.angle_alpha   90.00
_cell.angle_beta   90.00
_cell.angle_gamma   90.00
#
_symmetry.space_group_name_H-M   'P 1'
#
loop_
_entity.id
_entity.type
_entity.pdbx_description
1 polymer ?
#
loop_
_entity_poly.entity_id
_entity_poly.type
_entity_poly.pdbx_seq_one_letter_code
_entity_poly.pdbx_strand_id
1 'polypeptide(L)' 'MGIMKVEGINFVDEEVRKMKKKEFIAKHKVLFSDRTEIEKENILSDIYDKIVGVRSPLEDTI' A
#
# COMPACT_ATOMS: atom_id res chain seq x y z
N MET A 1 -9.88 11.78 4.95
CA MET A 1 -9.51 10.38 4.60
C MET A 1 -8.64 10.44 3.36
N GLY A 2 -7.42 9.90 3.41
CA GLY A 2 -6.57 9.76 2.22
C GLY A 2 -6.86 8.41 1.56
N ILE A 3 -6.96 8.42 0.23
CA ILE A 3 -7.15 7.22 -0.58
C ILE A 3 -6.03 7.25 -1.62
N MET A 4 -5.12 6.29 -1.55
CA MET A 4 -4.09 6.11 -2.55
C MET A 4 -4.62 5.22 -3.68
N LYS A 5 -4.68 5.73 -4.90
CA LYS A 5 -5.11 4.93 -6.07
C LYS A 5 -3.88 4.46 -6.84
N VAL A 6 -3.71 3.15 -7.02
CA VAL A 6 -2.60 2.57 -7.78
C VAL A 6 -3.16 1.56 -8.79
N GLU A 7 -2.83 1.74 -10.07
CA GLU A 7 -3.27 0.88 -11.18
C GLU A 7 -4.79 0.61 -11.22
N GLY A 8 -5.61 1.59 -10.79
CA GLY A 8 -7.07 1.45 -10.74
C GLY A 8 -7.62 0.86 -9.44
N ILE A 9 -6.76 0.41 -8.53
CA ILE A 9 -7.11 -0.11 -7.21
C ILE A 9 -7.07 1.04 -6.21
N ASN A 10 -8.13 1.17 -5.41
CA ASN A 10 -8.19 2.17 -4.34
C ASN A 10 -7.71 1.55 -3.03
N PHE A 11 -6.64 2.10 -2.48
CA PHE A 11 -6.09 1.73 -1.19
C PHE A 11 -6.47 2.78 -0.17
N VAL A 12 -7.23 2.36 0.84
CA VAL A 12 -7.67 3.24 1.92
C VAL A 12 -6.59 3.28 2.99
N ASP A 13 -5.99 4.43 3.23
CA ASP A 13 -4.82 4.55 4.12
C ASP A 13 -5.07 3.96 5.50
N GLU A 14 -6.26 4.17 6.06
CA GLU A 14 -6.65 3.63 7.36
C GLU A 14 -6.75 2.10 7.37
N GLU A 15 -7.28 1.49 6.30
CA GLU A 15 -7.37 0.04 6.17
C GLU A 15 -5.98 -0.57 5.99
N VAL A 16 -5.16 0.05 5.14
CA VAL A 16 -3.77 -0.40 4.93
C VAL A 16 -2.97 -0.32 6.22
N ARG A 17 -3.11 0.76 7.00
CA ARG A 17 -2.43 0.92 8.30
C ARG A 17 -2.94 -0.03 9.39
N LYS A 18 -4.22 -0.43 9.33
CA LYS A 18 -4.79 -1.43 10.26
C LYS A 18 -4.30 -2.85 9.96
N MET A 19 -3.88 -3.11 8.73
CA MET A 19 -3.39 -4.41 8.30
C MET A 19 -1.86 -4.45 8.37
N LYS A 20 -1.27 -5.65 8.51
CA LYS A 20 0.18 -5.81 8.39
C LYS A 20 0.59 -5.85 6.92
N LYS A 21 1.81 -5.41 6.60
CA LYS A 21 2.41 -5.49 5.25
C LYS A 21 2.22 -6.86 4.59
N LYS A 22 2.44 -7.96 5.32
CA LYS A 22 2.20 -9.33 4.83
C LYS A 22 0.74 -9.61 4.47
N GLU A 23 -0.20 -9.18 5.30
CA GLU A 23 -1.65 -9.35 5.06
C GLU A 23 -2.10 -8.51 3.86
N PHE A 24 -1.60 -7.27 3.78
CA PHE A 24 -1.84 -6.37 2.66
C PHE A 24 -1.37 -7.00 1.34
N ILE A 25 -0.14 -7.49 1.31
CA ILE A 25 0.46 -8.18 0.17
C ILE A 25 -0.37 -9.42 -0.18
N ALA A 26 -0.69 -10.29 0.78
CA ALA A 26 -1.44 -11.52 0.53
C ALA A 26 -2.86 -11.26 -0.01
N LYS A 27 -3.52 -10.21 0.47
CA LYS A 27 -4.88 -9.83 0.04
C LYS A 27 -4.90 -9.17 -1.34
N HIS A 28 -3.87 -8.41 -1.69
CA HIS A 28 -3.83 -7.65 -2.95
C HIS A 28 -2.99 -8.33 -4.04
N LYS A 29 -2.15 -9.32 -3.74
CA LYS A 29 -1.39 -10.07 -4.76
C LYS A 29 -2.29 -10.79 -5.77
N VAL A 30 -3.54 -11.09 -5.40
CA VAL A 30 -4.55 -11.64 -6.32
C VAL A 30 -5.00 -10.62 -7.37
N LEU A 31 -4.99 -9.32 -7.04
CA LEU A 31 -5.38 -8.25 -7.97
C LEU A 31 -4.32 -8.04 -9.04
N PHE A 32 -3.05 -8.24 -8.69
CA PHE A 32 -1.91 -8.15 -9.61
C PHE A 32 -1.60 -9.52 -10.23
N SER A 33 -2.61 -10.23 -10.74
CA SER A 33 -2.42 -11.57 -11.33
C SER A 33 -1.46 -11.60 -12.53
N ASP A 34 -1.28 -10.47 -13.21
CA ASP A 34 -0.44 -10.28 -14.39
C ASP A 34 1.09 -10.29 -14.09
N ARG A 35 1.49 -10.06 -12.84
CA ARG A 35 2.90 -9.92 -12.44
C ARG A 35 3.43 -11.23 -11.83
N THR A 36 4.75 -11.35 -11.63
CA THR A 36 5.33 -12.45 -10.83
C THR A 36 5.14 -12.18 -9.33
N GLU A 37 5.10 -13.23 -8.49
CA GLU A 37 4.92 -13.04 -7.03
C GLU A 37 5.94 -12.05 -6.45
N ILE A 38 7.21 -12.12 -6.89
CA ILE A 38 8.28 -11.21 -6.46
C ILE A 38 7.97 -9.74 -6.81
N GLU A 39 7.48 -9.48 -8.02
CA GLU A 39 7.09 -8.11 -8.41
C GLU A 39 5.88 -7.62 -7.62
N LYS A 40 4.88 -8.48 -7.41
CA LYS A 40 3.69 -8.15 -6.61
C LYS A 40 4.09 -7.76 -5.20
N GLU A 41 4.94 -8.58 -4.57
CA GLU A 41 5.43 -8.31 -3.23
C GLU A 41 6.20 -6.99 -3.18
N ASN A 42 7.07 -6.71 -4.15
CA ASN A 42 7.80 -5.43 -4.21
C ASN A 42 6.88 -4.22 -4.39
N ILE A 43 5.94 -4.28 -5.33
CA ILE A 43 4.99 -3.17 -5.61
C ILE A 43 4.09 -2.93 -4.39
N LEU A 44 3.47 -3.98 -3.86
CA LEU A 44 2.61 -3.88 -2.69
C LEU A 44 3.40 -3.47 -1.44
N SER A 45 4.63 -3.92 -1.32
CA SER A 45 5.56 -3.50 -0.27
C SER A 45 5.81 -2.00 -0.33
N ASP A 46 6.12 -1.47 -1.53
CA ASP A 46 6.38 -0.04 -1.78
C ASP A 46 5.13 0.81 -1.55
N ILE A 47 3.95 0.37 -2.01
CA ILE A 47 2.68 1.06 -1.77
C ILE A 47 2.37 1.11 -0.28
N TYR A 48 2.50 -0.01 0.43
CA TYR A 48 2.29 -0.04 1.87
C TYR A 48 3.25 0.90 2.60
N ASP A 49 4.52 0.90 2.22
CA ASP A 49 5.54 1.77 2.79
C ASP A 49 5.26 3.25 2.49
N LYS A 50 4.77 3.59 1.29
CA LYS A 50 4.30 4.94 0.97
C LYS A 50 3.10 5.33 1.81
N ILE A 51 2.07 4.48 1.93
CA ILE A 51 0.87 4.80 2.70
C ILE A 51 1.18 4.97 4.20
N VAL A 52 2.01 4.08 4.75
CA VAL A 52 2.38 4.10 6.18
C VAL A 52 3.47 5.14 6.46
N GLY A 53 4.42 5.31 5.55
CA GLY A 53 5.59 6.17 5.66
C GLY A 53 5.30 7.64 5.34
N VAL A 54 4.39 7.95 4.42
CA VAL A 54 3.94 9.34 4.12
C VAL A 54 3.20 9.98 5.31
N ARG A 55 2.73 9.18 6.27
CA ARG A 55 2.11 9.67 7.52
C ARG A 55 3.00 9.58 8.75
N SER A 56 4.32 9.44 8.61
CA SER A 56 5.21 9.91 9.67
C SER A 56 5.19 11.45 9.63
N PRO A 57 4.58 12.13 10.60
CA PRO A 57 4.35 13.56 10.53
C PRO A 57 5.67 14.29 10.76
N LEU A 58 6.38 14.63 9.68
CA LEU A 58 7.46 15.62 9.72
C LEU A 58 7.29 16.73 8.67
N GLU A 59 6.15 16.79 7.98
CA GLU A 59 5.80 17.95 7.13
C GLU A 59 4.41 18.48 7.48
N ASP A 60 4.22 18.79 8.75
CA ASP A 60 3.39 19.94 9.16
C ASP A 60 4.36 20.93 9.82
N THR A 61 5.19 21.54 8.98
CA THR A 61 6.00 22.71 9.32
C THR A 61 5.96 23.59 8.08
N ILE A 62 5.04 24.55 8.11
CA ILE A 62 5.21 26.00 7.84
C ILE A 62 3.85 26.66 8.03
#